data_AF-A0A1D6JP10-F1
#
_entry.id   AF-A0A1D6JP10-F1
#
_cell.length_a   1.000
_cell.length_b   1.000
_cell.length_c   1.000
_cell.angle_alpha   90.00
_cell.angle_beta   90.00
_cell.angle_gamma   90.00
#
_symmetry.space_group_name_H-M   'P 1'
#
loop_
_entity.id
_entity.type
_entity.pdbx_description
1 polymer ?
#
loop_
_entity_poly.entity_id
_entity_poly.type
_entity_poly.pdbx_seq_one_letter_code
_entity_poly.pdbx_strand_id
1 'polypeptide(L)'
;MCDLVARTGRHLQRYENGRRLVAGCIPFRYMDINDGASDDEQKKLVEVLMISSQSGPGLLFPKGGWENDEAVEETAARVMILVDLSSSDSGWQVTSQKMDIQVYDPFFILRFSIHTLHMGYIEPAQFARLGLLAITLVSIASPDHELRMLGYECLGKFKKSLEYAQRSKETWQLQLLLTYLQNGISEQWQKIPSIIAVFAAEASLTLPDGSHAQFTVMRNFLMHSTPVSLQSIPLFPTLLQSSFVHFKAERLWMLRLLSAGSNLADDAKIYKRGRVLELALAFCSSPISDFESKVLVLKVLKKCV
;
A
#
# COMPACT_ATOMS: atom_id res chain seq x y z
N MET A 1 -37.07 28.45 35.80
CA MET A 1 -35.83 28.24 35.02
C MET A 1 -36.10 27.00 34.17
N CYS A 2 -36.25 27.15 32.85
CA CYS A 2 -36.54 26.02 31.95
C CYS A 2 -35.23 25.33 31.57
N ASP A 3 -34.95 24.18 32.15
CA ASP A 3 -33.87 23.30 31.70
C ASP A 3 -34.31 22.57 30.43
N LEU A 4 -33.93 23.13 29.28
CA LEU A 4 -34.00 22.44 28.00
C LEU A 4 -32.97 21.29 27.99
N VAL A 5 -33.39 20.12 28.44
CA VAL A 5 -32.57 18.91 28.41
C VAL A 5 -32.27 18.53 26.96
N ALA A 6 -30.98 18.35 26.65
CA ALA A 6 -30.55 18.02 25.31
C ALA A 6 -31.08 16.63 24.86
N ARG A 7 -31.52 16.53 23.59
CA ARG A 7 -31.94 15.27 22.96
C ARG A 7 -30.88 14.18 23.20
N THR A 8 -31.34 13.00 23.54
CA THR A 8 -30.62 11.83 24.06
C THR A 8 -29.20 11.68 23.49
N GLY A 9 -28.20 11.53 24.38
CA GLY A 9 -26.79 11.32 24.03
C GLY A 9 -25.91 12.58 23.93
N ARG A 10 -26.48 13.79 23.83
CA ARG A 10 -25.68 15.04 23.85
C ARG A 10 -25.01 15.34 25.21
N HIS A 11 -25.61 14.88 26.30
CA HIS A 11 -25.04 14.99 27.64
C HIS A 11 -23.78 14.11 27.84
N LEU A 12 -23.53 13.15 26.95
CA LEU A 12 -22.34 12.30 26.97
C LEU A 12 -21.15 12.91 26.20
N GLN A 13 -21.34 14.08 25.57
CA GLN A 13 -20.25 14.78 24.88
C GLN A 13 -19.29 15.37 25.89
N ARG A 14 -18.00 15.10 25.72
CA ARG A 14 -16.95 15.64 26.59
C ARG A 14 -16.49 16.99 26.07
N TYR A 15 -16.25 17.90 26.99
CA TYR A 15 -15.74 19.24 26.72
C TYR A 15 -14.52 19.50 27.60
N GLU A 16 -13.53 20.19 27.04
CA GLU A 16 -12.36 20.68 27.75
C GLU A 16 -12.13 22.13 27.34
N ASN A 17 -11.96 23.03 28.30
CA ASN A 17 -11.76 24.48 28.06
C ASN A 17 -12.80 25.10 27.11
N GLY A 18 -14.07 24.69 27.24
CA GLY A 18 -15.17 25.16 26.40
C GLY A 18 -15.18 24.61 24.96
N ARG A 19 -14.25 23.71 24.62
CA ARG A 19 -14.16 23.05 23.31
C ARG A 19 -14.67 21.62 23.40
N ARG A 20 -15.39 21.16 22.38
CA ARG A 20 -15.88 19.77 22.33
C ARG A 20 -14.72 18.84 21.96
N LEU A 21 -14.48 17.83 22.78
CA LEU A 21 -13.56 16.75 22.42
C LEU A 21 -14.22 15.87 21.35
N VAL A 22 -13.50 15.63 20.26
CA VAL A 22 -13.99 14.83 19.13
C VAL A 22 -13.09 13.60 18.97
N ALA A 23 -13.69 12.42 18.92
CA ALA A 23 -13.02 11.14 18.71
C ALA A 23 -13.62 10.44 17.49
N GLY A 24 -12.81 9.67 16.78
CA GLY A 24 -13.22 8.96 15.55
C GLY A 24 -13.26 9.81 14.28
N CYS A 25 -12.67 11.00 14.32
CA CYS A 25 -12.40 11.77 13.11
C CYS A 25 -11.21 11.17 12.36
N ILE A 26 -11.35 11.03 11.04
CA ILE A 26 -10.25 10.54 10.20
C ILE A 26 -9.38 11.75 9.88
N PRO A 27 -8.15 11.87 10.40
CA PRO A 27 -7.25 12.93 10.01
C PRO A 27 -6.95 12.80 8.51
N PHE A 28 -7.15 13.91 7.81
CA PHE A 28 -6.89 14.06 6.39
C PHE A 28 -5.51 14.70 6.16
N ARG A 29 -5.16 15.72 6.96
CA ARG A 29 -3.92 16.47 6.81
C ARG A 29 -3.47 17.11 8.12
N TYR A 30 -2.21 16.98 8.49
CA TYR A 30 -1.60 17.76 9.57
C TYR A 30 -0.96 19.03 8.99
N MET A 31 -1.00 20.15 9.69
CA MET A 31 -0.41 21.41 9.23
C MET A 31 0.38 22.04 10.37
N ASP A 32 1.62 22.38 10.10
CA ASP A 32 2.44 23.17 11.01
C ASP A 32 2.05 24.64 10.88
N ILE A 33 1.65 25.26 11.98
CA ILE A 33 1.48 26.71 12.03
C ILE A 33 2.86 27.31 12.30
N ASN A 34 3.52 27.82 11.27
CA ASN A 34 4.69 28.69 11.42
C ASN A 34 4.23 30.13 11.73
N ASP A 35 3.45 30.31 12.79
CA ASP A 35 3.23 31.64 13.33
C ASP A 35 4.44 31.94 14.22
N GLY A 36 5.24 32.92 13.81
CA GLY A 36 6.47 33.35 14.48
C GLY A 36 6.24 34.00 15.84
N ALA A 37 5.37 33.44 16.68
CA ALA A 37 5.17 33.83 18.06
C ALA A 37 5.82 32.80 18.98
N SER A 38 6.74 33.32 19.79
CA SER A 38 7.49 32.65 20.85
C SER A 38 6.60 31.93 21.87
N ASP A 39 7.18 30.84 22.37
CA ASP A 39 6.88 30.03 23.57
C ASP A 39 5.82 28.91 23.50
N ASP A 40 6.35 27.69 23.67
CA ASP A 40 5.80 26.47 24.27
C ASP A 40 4.42 25.99 23.82
N GLU A 41 4.39 25.41 22.62
CA GLU A 41 3.72 24.15 22.22
C GLU A 41 3.55 24.23 20.70
N GLN A 42 4.23 23.35 19.96
CA GLN A 42 3.98 23.19 18.52
C GLN A 42 2.53 22.73 18.32
N LYS A 43 1.62 23.69 18.09
CA LYS A 43 0.22 23.41 17.79
C LYS A 43 0.13 22.94 16.34
N LYS A 44 0.12 21.62 16.15
CA LYS A 44 -0.23 21.00 14.88
C LYS A 44 -1.73 21.18 14.63
N LEU A 45 -2.09 21.88 13.55
CA LEU A 45 -3.47 21.88 13.06
C LEU A 45 -3.74 20.53 12.39
N VAL A 46 -4.94 19.99 12.61
CA VAL A 46 -5.38 18.74 11.98
C VAL A 46 -6.64 19.02 11.17
N GLU A 47 -6.56 18.84 9.86
CA GLU A 47 -7.73 18.71 9.02
C GLU A 47 -8.23 17.29 9.08
N VAL A 48 -9.55 17.14 9.13
CA VAL A 48 -10.21 15.84 9.28
C VAL A 48 -11.32 15.69 8.25
N LEU A 49 -11.54 14.46 7.79
CA LEU A 49 -12.66 14.13 6.91
C LEU A 49 -13.98 14.23 7.69
N MET A 50 -14.90 15.02 7.16
CA MET A 50 -16.27 15.13 7.63
C MET A 50 -17.22 14.44 6.65
N ILE A 51 -18.34 13.92 7.15
CA ILE A 51 -19.40 13.31 6.34
C ILE A 51 -20.52 14.33 6.11
N SER A 52 -21.14 14.33 4.92
CA SER A 52 -22.33 15.14 4.67
C SER A 52 -23.56 14.50 5.31
N SER A 53 -24.47 15.32 5.85
CA SER A 53 -25.73 14.85 6.40
C SER A 53 -26.77 14.62 5.30
N GLN A 54 -27.46 13.47 5.33
CA GLN A 54 -28.66 13.26 4.51
C GLN A 54 -29.87 14.06 5.02
N SER A 55 -29.79 14.60 6.24
CA SER A 55 -30.89 15.29 6.94
C SER A 55 -30.86 16.82 6.81
N GLY A 56 -29.90 17.37 6.05
CA GLY A 56 -29.79 18.80 5.79
C GLY A 56 -28.39 19.22 5.32
N PRO A 57 -28.22 20.48 4.89
CA PRO A 57 -26.92 21.02 4.49
C PRO A 57 -26.03 21.17 5.74
N GLY A 58 -25.15 20.20 5.95
CA GLY A 58 -24.21 20.24 7.06
C GLY A 58 -23.17 19.13 6.98
N LEU A 59 -21.94 19.47 7.36
CA LEU A 59 -20.85 18.53 7.57
C LEU A 59 -20.90 18.04 9.03
N LEU A 60 -20.80 16.73 9.21
CA LEU A 60 -20.82 16.05 10.51
C LEU A 60 -19.49 15.34 10.73
N PHE A 61 -19.02 15.32 11.97
CA PHE A 61 -17.91 14.45 12.33
C PHE A 61 -18.42 13.01 12.48
N PRO A 62 -17.72 12.01 11.89
CA PRO A 62 -18.02 10.61 12.15
C PRO A 62 -17.84 10.32 13.65
N LYS A 63 -18.83 9.67 14.27
CA LYS A 63 -18.80 9.34 15.70
C LYS A 63 -18.10 7.99 15.89
N GLY A 64 -16.92 7.95 16.52
CA GLY A 64 -16.17 6.71 16.74
C GLY A 64 -15.28 6.72 18.00
N GLY A 65 -15.12 5.55 18.61
CA GLY A 65 -14.44 5.29 19.90
C GLY A 65 -12.93 5.08 19.82
N TRP A 66 -12.31 4.99 21.00
CA TRP A 66 -10.86 5.02 21.27
C TRP A 66 -10.23 3.63 21.11
N GLU A 67 -9.00 3.55 20.60
CA GLU A 67 -7.99 2.55 21.02
C GLU A 67 -6.59 2.85 20.42
N ASN A 68 -5.69 3.25 21.34
CA ASN A 68 -4.24 3.10 21.48
C ASN A 68 -3.30 3.14 20.25
N ASP A 69 -2.47 4.18 20.23
CA ASP A 69 -1.31 4.37 19.36
C ASP A 69 -0.02 3.87 20.05
N GLU A 70 0.75 3.01 19.38
CA GLU A 70 2.24 2.96 19.39
C GLU A 70 2.72 1.76 18.56
N ALA A 71 2.95 2.00 17.25
CA ALA A 71 3.63 1.15 16.23
C ALA A 71 3.29 1.61 14.77
N VAL A 72 2.43 2.61 14.64
CA VAL A 72 1.72 2.98 13.40
C VAL A 72 2.63 3.64 12.36
N GLU A 73 3.52 4.56 12.76
CA GLU A 73 4.23 5.45 11.83
C GLU A 73 5.20 4.72 10.88
N GLU A 74 6.01 3.80 11.40
CA GLU A 74 6.98 3.06 10.58
C GLU A 74 6.28 2.08 9.63
N THR A 75 5.18 1.48 10.07
CA THR A 75 4.34 0.60 9.28
C THR A 75 3.63 1.36 8.17
N ALA A 76 3.08 2.52 8.52
CA ALA A 76 2.42 3.42 7.59
C ALA A 76 3.39 3.85 6.48
N ALA A 77 4.60 4.32 6.84
CA ALA A 77 5.60 4.78 5.88
C ALA A 77 5.97 3.69 4.86
N ARG A 78 6.10 2.45 5.34
CA ARG A 78 6.40 1.29 4.48
C ARG A 78 5.27 0.95 3.53
N VAL A 79 4.00 1.05 3.96
CA VAL A 79 2.83 0.76 3.13
C VAL A 79 2.63 1.85 2.07
N MET A 80 2.80 3.12 2.42
CA MET A 80 2.54 4.25 1.51
C MET A 80 3.66 4.47 0.49
N ILE A 81 4.94 4.36 0.87
CA ILE A 81 6.07 4.42 -0.08
C ILE A 81 5.92 3.34 -1.16
N LEU A 82 5.32 2.21 -0.79
CA LEU A 82 5.06 1.09 -1.70
C LEU A 82 3.93 1.38 -2.69
N VAL A 83 2.97 2.24 -2.32
CA VAL A 83 1.84 2.68 -3.18
C VAL A 83 2.25 3.86 -4.07
N ASP A 84 3.11 4.76 -3.59
CA ASP A 84 3.54 5.97 -4.32
C ASP A 84 4.40 5.69 -5.58
N LEU A 85 4.97 4.48 -5.68
CA LEU A 85 5.66 4.01 -6.90
C LEU A 85 4.75 3.94 -8.15
N SER A 86 3.43 3.95 -7.95
CA SER A 86 2.43 3.94 -9.01
C SER A 86 2.10 5.32 -9.60
N SER A 87 2.50 6.43 -8.95
CA SER A 87 2.06 7.80 -9.31
C SER A 87 3.10 8.63 -10.08
N SER A 88 4.32 8.14 -10.30
CA SER A 88 5.39 8.96 -10.88
C SER A 88 5.50 8.82 -12.41
N ASP A 89 4.71 9.61 -13.14
CA ASP A 89 4.97 10.01 -14.53
C ASP A 89 5.55 11.45 -14.61
N SER A 90 6.01 12.00 -13.47
CA SER A 90 6.74 13.28 -13.44
C SER A 90 8.09 13.09 -12.77
N GLY A 91 9.15 13.55 -13.44
CA GLY A 91 10.54 13.28 -13.09
C GLY A 91 10.92 13.75 -11.69
N TRP A 92 11.56 12.86 -10.94
CA TRP A 92 12.10 13.19 -9.62
C TRP A 92 13.53 13.75 -9.73
N GLN A 93 13.68 15.04 -9.42
CA GLN A 93 14.92 15.53 -8.84
C GLN A 93 15.02 14.98 -7.43
N VAL A 94 16.05 14.16 -7.17
CA VAL A 94 16.36 13.63 -5.83
C VAL A 94 17.01 14.75 -5.02
N THR A 95 16.22 15.53 -4.30
CA THR A 95 16.70 16.32 -3.17
C THR A 95 16.53 15.52 -1.89
N SER A 96 17.62 15.38 -1.13
CA SER A 96 17.74 14.67 0.15
C SER A 96 17.02 15.40 1.30
N GLN A 97 15.82 15.93 1.05
CA GLN A 97 14.94 16.39 2.11
C GLN A 97 14.06 15.23 2.52
N LYS A 98 14.14 14.88 3.80
CA LYS A 98 13.22 13.99 4.51
C LYS A 98 11.81 14.55 4.27
N MET A 99 11.13 14.08 3.22
CA MET A 99 9.74 14.46 2.99
C MET A 99 8.97 13.95 4.21
N ASP A 100 8.32 14.87 4.90
CA ASP A 100 7.38 14.61 5.97
C ASP A 100 6.12 14.04 5.31
N ILE A 101 6.23 12.80 4.80
CA ILE A 101 5.14 12.10 4.13
C ILE A 101 4.11 11.85 5.23
N GLN A 102 3.00 12.57 5.19
CA GLN A 102 1.88 12.31 6.08
C GLN A 102 1.32 10.95 5.75
N VAL A 103 1.48 10.03 6.70
CA VAL A 103 1.16 8.64 6.45
C VAL A 103 -0.15 8.25 7.10
N TYR A 104 -1.01 7.60 6.31
CA TYR A 104 -2.26 7.03 6.81
C TYR A 104 -1.98 5.83 7.71
N ASP A 105 -2.71 5.73 8.83
CA ASP A 105 -2.66 4.55 9.68
C ASP A 105 -3.11 3.29 8.91
N PRO A 106 -2.23 2.30 8.70
CA PRO A 106 -2.55 1.09 7.96
C PRO A 106 -3.57 0.21 8.70
N PHE A 107 -3.65 0.27 10.03
CA PHE A 107 -4.68 -0.45 10.79
C PHE A 107 -6.06 0.11 10.46
N PHE A 108 -6.22 1.43 10.46
CA PHE A 108 -7.44 2.09 10.04
C PHE A 108 -7.83 1.72 8.61
N ILE A 109 -6.90 1.83 7.64
CA ILE A 109 -7.21 1.54 6.23
C ILE A 109 -7.63 0.07 6.04
N LEU A 110 -6.97 -0.88 6.72
CA LEU A 110 -7.33 -2.30 6.65
C LEU A 110 -8.70 -2.56 7.29
N ARG A 111 -8.99 -1.98 8.46
CA ARG A 111 -10.31 -2.11 9.11
C ARG A 111 -11.43 -1.50 8.26
N PHE A 112 -11.18 -0.34 7.66
CA PHE A 112 -12.09 0.27 6.68
C PHE A 112 -12.30 -0.65 5.47
N SER A 113 -11.23 -1.21 4.93
CA SER A 113 -11.27 -2.13 3.79
C SER A 113 -12.11 -3.39 4.09
N ILE A 114 -11.89 -4.01 5.26
CA ILE A 114 -12.67 -5.16 5.73
C ILE A 114 -14.16 -4.79 5.82
N HIS A 115 -14.48 -3.64 6.40
CA HIS A 115 -15.85 -3.18 6.57
C HIS A 115 -16.55 -2.93 5.23
N THR A 116 -15.91 -2.20 4.32
CA THR A 116 -16.49 -1.89 2.99
C THR A 116 -16.76 -3.15 2.17
N LEU A 117 -15.85 -4.13 2.21
CA LEU A 117 -16.03 -5.43 1.55
C LEU A 117 -17.13 -6.25 2.22
N HIS A 118 -17.21 -6.23 3.54
CA HIS A 118 -18.24 -6.96 4.27
C HIS A 118 -19.65 -6.42 3.99
N MET A 119 -19.80 -5.10 3.93
CA MET A 119 -21.07 -4.45 3.65
C MET A 119 -21.42 -4.43 2.15
N GLY A 120 -20.49 -4.80 1.28
CA GLY A 120 -20.69 -4.77 -0.17
C GLY A 120 -20.79 -3.36 -0.76
N TYR A 121 -20.17 -2.37 -0.11
CA TYR A 121 -20.20 -0.97 -0.58
C TYR A 121 -19.30 -0.72 -1.79
N ILE A 122 -18.27 -1.55 -1.98
CA ILE A 122 -17.28 -1.41 -3.05
C ILE A 122 -17.14 -2.75 -3.77
N GLU A 123 -17.27 -2.73 -5.09
CA GLU A 123 -17.02 -3.91 -5.93
C GLU A 123 -15.53 -4.26 -5.96
N PRO A 124 -15.15 -5.55 -6.11
CA PRO A 124 -13.75 -5.98 -6.06
C PRO A 124 -12.81 -5.26 -7.04
N ALA A 125 -13.27 -4.98 -8.26
CA ALA A 125 -12.44 -4.27 -9.24
C ALA A 125 -12.19 -2.82 -8.83
N GLN A 126 -13.22 -2.14 -8.29
CA GLN A 126 -13.08 -0.79 -7.76
C GLN A 126 -12.18 -0.76 -6.52
N PHE A 127 -12.29 -1.77 -5.65
CA PHE A 127 -11.44 -1.94 -4.48
C PHE A 127 -9.95 -2.06 -4.88
N ALA A 128 -9.66 -2.78 -5.95
CA ALA A 128 -8.31 -2.86 -6.52
C ALA A 128 -7.85 -1.52 -7.11
N ARG A 129 -8.68 -0.85 -7.92
CA ARG A 129 -8.37 0.46 -8.52
C ARG A 129 -8.09 1.56 -7.50
N LEU A 130 -8.75 1.52 -6.34
CA LEU A 130 -8.51 2.43 -5.23
C LEU A 130 -7.20 2.14 -4.47
N GLY A 131 -6.46 1.10 -4.83
CA GLY A 131 -5.22 0.69 -4.15
C GLY A 131 -5.43 0.01 -2.79
N LEU A 132 -6.68 -0.25 -2.39
CA LEU A 132 -6.97 -0.93 -1.12
C LEU A 132 -6.50 -2.39 -1.14
N LEU A 133 -6.57 -3.05 -2.30
CA LEU A 133 -5.99 -4.39 -2.47
C LEU A 133 -4.46 -4.36 -2.41
N ALA A 134 -3.83 -3.35 -3.00
CA ALA A 134 -2.38 -3.16 -2.92
C ALA A 134 -1.93 -3.03 -1.46
N ILE A 135 -2.58 -2.15 -0.68
CA ILE A 135 -2.31 -1.98 0.76
C ILE A 135 -2.49 -3.30 1.53
N THR A 136 -3.56 -4.04 1.22
CA THR A 136 -3.82 -5.36 1.80
C THR A 136 -2.69 -6.34 1.51
N LEU A 137 -2.22 -6.41 0.27
CA LEU A 137 -1.13 -7.30 -0.15
C LEU A 137 0.23 -6.91 0.44
N VAL A 138 0.48 -5.62 0.68
CA VAL A 138 1.69 -5.16 1.37
C VAL A 138 1.64 -5.49 2.86
N SER A 139 0.47 -5.35 3.49
CA SER A 139 0.32 -5.56 4.94
C SER A 139 0.67 -6.99 5.39
N ILE A 140 0.44 -8.00 4.55
CA ILE A 140 0.80 -9.41 4.85
C ILE A 140 2.31 -9.70 4.79
N ALA A 141 3.12 -8.77 4.27
CA ALA A 141 4.58 -8.82 4.37
C ALA A 141 5.14 -8.12 5.63
N SER A 142 4.29 -7.45 6.41
CA SER A 142 4.72 -6.72 7.60
C SER A 142 5.37 -7.64 8.64
N PRO A 143 6.41 -7.20 9.37
CA PRO A 143 6.90 -7.92 10.54
C PRO A 143 5.90 -7.91 11.70
N ASP A 144 4.98 -6.94 11.73
CA ASP A 144 3.91 -6.84 12.74
C ASP A 144 2.86 -7.95 12.55
N HIS A 145 2.59 -8.73 13.59
CA HIS A 145 1.68 -9.87 13.54
C HIS A 145 0.21 -9.44 13.37
N GLU A 146 -0.22 -8.43 14.11
CA GLU A 146 -1.60 -7.94 14.09
C GLU A 146 -1.94 -7.32 12.74
N LEU A 147 -1.00 -6.56 12.18
CA LEU A 147 -1.18 -6.00 10.84
C LEU A 147 -1.27 -7.10 9.77
N ARG A 148 -0.43 -8.13 9.85
CA ARG A 148 -0.53 -9.28 8.95
C ARG A 148 -1.90 -9.95 9.09
N MET A 149 -2.37 -10.18 10.31
CA MET A 149 -3.66 -10.80 10.57
C MET A 149 -4.80 -10.01 9.92
N LEU A 150 -4.83 -8.69 10.08
CA LEU A 150 -5.81 -7.81 9.41
C LEU A 150 -5.68 -7.85 7.89
N GLY A 151 -4.46 -7.89 7.36
CA GLY A 151 -4.19 -8.07 5.93
C GLY A 151 -4.79 -9.36 5.38
N TYR A 152 -4.56 -10.48 6.08
CA TYR A 152 -5.11 -11.78 5.72
C TYR A 152 -6.64 -11.82 5.85
N GLU A 153 -7.21 -11.19 6.87
CA GLU A 153 -8.66 -11.08 7.01
C GLU A 153 -9.27 -10.30 5.84
N CYS A 154 -8.69 -9.13 5.51
CA CYS A 154 -9.12 -8.31 4.39
C CYS A 154 -9.04 -9.09 3.07
N LEU A 155 -7.93 -9.81 2.84
CA LEU A 155 -7.75 -10.66 1.66
C LEU A 155 -8.81 -11.78 1.57
N GLY A 156 -9.18 -12.36 2.72
CA GLY A 156 -10.25 -13.34 2.83
C GLY A 156 -11.64 -12.77 2.50
N LYS A 157 -11.95 -11.55 2.99
CA LYS A 157 -13.19 -10.84 2.63
C LYS A 157 -13.22 -10.47 1.16
N PHE A 158 -12.09 -10.01 0.63
CA PHE A 158 -11.93 -9.66 -0.78
C PHE A 158 -12.18 -10.87 -1.69
N LYS A 159 -11.58 -12.04 -1.37
CA LYS A 159 -11.83 -13.29 -2.09
C LYS A 159 -13.31 -13.65 -2.12
N LYS A 160 -13.99 -13.60 -0.97
CA LYS A 160 -15.44 -13.85 -0.91
C LYS A 160 -16.22 -12.88 -1.79
N SER A 161 -15.91 -11.59 -1.72
CA SER A 161 -16.53 -10.58 -2.59
C SER A 161 -16.30 -10.87 -4.08
N LEU A 162 -15.11 -11.36 -4.43
CA LEU A 162 -14.75 -11.75 -5.80
C LEU A 162 -15.51 -12.99 -6.30
N GLU A 163 -15.80 -13.95 -5.43
CA GLU A 163 -16.60 -15.15 -5.73
C GLU A 163 -18.08 -14.80 -6.02
N TYR A 164 -18.62 -13.80 -5.33
CA TYR A 164 -20.00 -13.32 -5.54
C TYR A 164 -20.12 -12.28 -6.66
N ALA A 165 -19.01 -11.65 -7.08
CA ALA A 165 -19.03 -10.64 -8.11
C ALA A 165 -19.34 -11.23 -9.50
N GLN A 166 -19.92 -10.40 -10.37
CA GLN A 166 -20.15 -10.77 -11.76
C GLN A 166 -18.80 -11.01 -12.45
N ARG A 167 -18.72 -12.11 -13.21
CA ARG A 167 -17.50 -12.45 -13.96
C ARG A 167 -17.21 -11.38 -15.01
N SER A 168 -16.17 -10.62 -14.75
CA SER A 168 -15.54 -9.69 -15.69
C SER A 168 -14.09 -10.10 -15.97
N LYS A 169 -13.50 -9.48 -16.99
CA LYS A 169 -12.07 -9.64 -17.29
C LYS A 169 -11.20 -9.22 -16.10
N GLU A 170 -11.53 -8.10 -15.47
CA GLU A 170 -10.80 -7.55 -14.31
C GLU A 170 -10.84 -8.51 -13.12
N THR A 171 -12.04 -8.99 -12.77
CA THR A 171 -12.22 -9.92 -11.64
C THR A 171 -11.49 -11.25 -11.86
N TRP A 172 -11.46 -11.74 -13.10
CA TRP A 172 -10.73 -12.96 -13.44
C TRP A 172 -9.21 -12.79 -13.24
N GLN A 173 -8.66 -11.63 -13.64
CA GLN A 173 -7.23 -11.36 -13.49
C GLN A 173 -6.84 -11.19 -12.03
N LEU A 174 -7.68 -10.53 -11.23
CA LEU A 174 -7.50 -10.44 -9.79
C LEU A 174 -7.60 -11.82 -9.12
N GLN A 175 -8.52 -12.68 -9.57
CA GLN A 175 -8.64 -14.06 -9.07
C GLN A 175 -7.37 -14.87 -9.35
N LEU A 176 -6.78 -14.71 -10.54
CA LEU A 176 -5.55 -15.38 -10.92
C LEU A 176 -4.36 -14.94 -10.04
N LEU A 177 -4.23 -13.64 -9.79
CA LEU A 177 -3.23 -13.08 -8.88
C LEU A 177 -3.39 -13.61 -7.44
N LEU A 178 -4.62 -13.64 -6.92
CA LEU A 178 -4.91 -14.21 -5.60
C LEU A 178 -4.53 -15.68 -5.53
N THR A 179 -4.88 -16.45 -6.55
CA THR A 179 -4.59 -17.90 -6.61
C THR A 179 -3.09 -18.14 -6.66
N TYR A 180 -2.37 -17.38 -7.48
CA TYR A 180 -0.91 -17.38 -7.55
C TYR A 180 -0.32 -17.21 -6.14
N LEU A 181 -0.72 -16.15 -5.43
CA LEU A 181 -0.21 -15.84 -4.09
C LEU A 181 -0.60 -16.89 -3.03
N GLN A 182 -1.86 -17.33 -3.03
CA GLN A 182 -2.36 -18.34 -2.07
C GLN A 182 -1.59 -19.65 -2.15
N ASN A 183 -1.20 -20.06 -3.36
CA ASN A 183 -0.43 -21.29 -3.54
C ASN A 183 0.99 -21.24 -2.94
N GLY A 184 1.50 -20.05 -2.61
CA GLY A 184 2.79 -19.88 -1.92
C GLY A 184 2.70 -19.85 -0.39
N ILE A 185 1.49 -19.73 0.17
CA ILE A 185 1.27 -19.54 1.60
C ILE A 185 0.92 -20.89 2.23
N SER A 186 1.74 -21.33 3.19
CA SER A 186 1.62 -22.66 3.83
C SER A 186 1.11 -22.57 5.26
N GLU A 187 1.41 -21.48 5.97
CA GLU A 187 1.07 -21.29 7.39
C GLU A 187 0.08 -20.13 7.58
N GLN A 188 -0.67 -20.17 8.68
CA GLN A 188 -1.57 -19.07 9.04
C GLN A 188 -0.76 -17.81 9.34
N TRP A 189 -1.17 -16.70 8.71
CA TRP A 189 -0.55 -15.38 8.88
C TRP A 189 0.96 -15.34 8.58
N GLN A 190 1.42 -16.25 7.71
CA GLN A 190 2.80 -16.34 7.26
C GLN A 190 3.26 -14.99 6.71
N LYS A 191 4.42 -14.49 7.16
CA LYS A 191 5.03 -13.32 6.55
C LYS A 191 5.54 -13.70 5.15
N ILE A 192 4.99 -13.10 4.10
CA ILE A 192 5.54 -13.24 2.75
C ILE A 192 6.70 -12.25 2.54
N PRO A 193 7.66 -12.54 1.65
CA PRO A 193 8.73 -11.60 1.34
C PRO A 193 8.22 -10.30 0.76
N SER A 194 8.86 -9.18 1.13
CA SER A 194 8.41 -7.83 0.74
C SER A 194 8.36 -7.69 -0.78
N ILE A 195 9.37 -8.22 -1.49
CA ILE A 195 9.42 -8.17 -2.96
C ILE A 195 8.23 -8.85 -3.64
N ILE A 196 7.70 -9.92 -3.05
CA ILE A 196 6.54 -10.64 -3.59
C ILE A 196 5.26 -9.87 -3.29
N ALA A 197 5.17 -9.25 -2.11
CA ALA A 197 4.07 -8.36 -1.76
C ALA A 197 4.01 -7.11 -2.65
N VAL A 198 5.15 -6.46 -2.90
CA VAL A 198 5.28 -5.32 -3.82
C VAL A 198 4.83 -5.73 -5.22
N PHE A 199 5.33 -6.87 -5.71
CA PHE A 199 4.94 -7.40 -7.01
C PHE A 199 3.43 -7.63 -7.10
N ALA A 200 2.83 -8.25 -6.08
CA ALA A 200 1.40 -8.50 -6.05
C ALA A 200 0.60 -7.19 -5.97
N ALA A 201 1.05 -6.21 -5.20
CA ALA A 201 0.44 -4.89 -5.10
C ALA A 201 0.44 -4.17 -6.44
N GLU A 202 1.57 -4.10 -7.13
CA GLU A 202 1.71 -3.54 -8.49
C GLU A 202 0.85 -4.29 -9.50
N ALA A 203 0.82 -5.63 -9.44
CA ALA A 203 -0.05 -6.44 -10.28
C ALA A 203 -1.53 -6.12 -10.02
N SER A 204 -1.92 -5.88 -8.77
CA SER A 204 -3.31 -5.58 -8.41
C SER A 204 -3.81 -4.23 -8.97
N LEU A 205 -2.91 -3.27 -9.17
CA LEU A 205 -3.19 -1.96 -9.76
C LEU A 205 -3.19 -2.01 -11.30
N THR A 206 -2.24 -2.75 -11.87
CA THR A 206 -2.00 -2.80 -13.32
C THR A 206 -2.86 -3.82 -14.06
N LEU A 207 -3.33 -4.89 -13.40
CA LEU A 207 -4.15 -5.90 -14.07
C LEU A 207 -5.56 -5.41 -14.46
N PRO A 208 -6.26 -4.61 -13.64
CA PRO A 208 -7.54 -4.03 -14.05
C PRO A 208 -7.38 -3.08 -15.25
N ASP A 209 -6.27 -2.32 -15.31
CA ASP A 209 -5.99 -1.38 -16.40
C ASP A 209 -5.09 -2.02 -17.47
N GLY A 210 -5.73 -2.52 -18.53
CA GLY A 210 -5.05 -3.18 -19.65
C GLY A 210 -4.12 -2.29 -20.50
N SER A 211 -4.01 -1.00 -20.16
CA SER A 211 -3.24 0.00 -20.93
C SER A 211 -1.75 0.01 -20.62
N HIS A 212 -1.35 -0.57 -19.49
CA HIS A 212 0.04 -0.55 -19.03
C HIS A 212 0.95 -1.46 -19.86
N ALA A 213 2.18 -1.00 -20.15
CA ALA A 213 3.19 -1.77 -20.88
C ALA A 213 3.49 -3.13 -20.20
N GLN A 214 3.41 -3.18 -18.87
CA GLN A 214 3.68 -4.39 -18.08
C GLN A 214 2.51 -5.38 -18.07
N PHE A 215 1.31 -4.97 -18.50
CA PHE A 215 0.09 -5.79 -18.46
C PHE A 215 0.27 -7.12 -19.18
N THR A 216 0.80 -7.10 -20.40
CA THR A 216 0.95 -8.31 -21.23
C THR A 216 1.92 -9.29 -20.59
N VAL A 217 3.04 -8.80 -20.05
CA VAL A 217 4.03 -9.65 -19.37
C VAL A 217 3.43 -10.24 -18.10
N MET A 218 2.77 -9.43 -17.28
CA MET A 218 2.15 -9.85 -16.02
C MET A 218 1.07 -10.89 -16.26
N ARG A 219 0.16 -10.64 -17.20
CA ARG A 219 -0.91 -11.57 -17.58
C ARG A 219 -0.35 -12.89 -18.06
N ASN A 220 0.62 -12.85 -18.98
CA ASN A 220 1.21 -14.07 -19.52
C ASN A 220 1.94 -14.87 -18.44
N PHE A 221 2.65 -14.21 -17.54
CA PHE A 221 3.29 -14.88 -16.40
C PHE A 221 2.26 -15.57 -15.51
N LEU A 222 1.23 -14.86 -15.07
CA LEU A 222 0.21 -15.42 -14.18
C LEU A 222 -0.58 -16.57 -14.82
N MET A 223 -0.80 -16.55 -16.14
CA MET A 223 -1.51 -17.61 -16.86
C MET A 223 -0.70 -18.91 -16.97
N HIS A 224 0.63 -18.83 -16.99
CA HIS A 224 1.51 -19.98 -17.20
C HIS A 224 2.32 -20.34 -15.94
N SER A 225 2.21 -19.54 -14.87
CA SER A 225 3.00 -19.74 -13.66
C SER A 225 2.52 -20.96 -12.87
N THR A 226 3.49 -21.76 -12.47
CA THR A 226 3.38 -22.72 -11.36
C THR A 226 3.16 -21.99 -10.01
N PRO A 227 2.82 -22.71 -8.92
CA PRO A 227 2.71 -22.14 -7.57
C PRO A 227 3.82 -21.13 -7.25
N VAL A 228 3.46 -20.04 -6.53
CA VAL A 228 4.45 -19.06 -6.05
C VAL A 228 5.56 -19.77 -5.28
N SER A 229 6.78 -19.65 -5.78
CA SER A 229 7.96 -19.88 -4.97
C SER A 229 8.27 -18.59 -4.21
N LEU A 230 8.07 -18.61 -2.88
CA LEU A 230 8.47 -17.50 -1.99
C LEU A 230 10.00 -17.30 -1.92
N GLN A 231 10.77 -18.07 -2.69
CA GLN A 231 12.23 -18.05 -2.71
C GLN A 231 12.81 -17.36 -3.96
N SER A 232 11.96 -16.94 -4.90
CA SER A 232 12.38 -16.33 -6.17
C SER A 232 11.58 -15.07 -6.48
N ILE A 233 12.24 -14.09 -7.09
CA ILE A 233 11.60 -12.83 -7.50
C ILE A 233 10.79 -13.09 -8.79
N PRO A 234 9.47 -12.81 -8.80
CA PRO A 234 8.64 -12.98 -10.00
C PRO A 234 9.17 -12.17 -11.19
N LEU A 235 9.06 -12.72 -12.41
CA LEU A 235 9.50 -12.10 -13.67
C LEU A 235 11.01 -11.80 -13.80
N PHE A 236 11.81 -12.04 -12.76
CA PHE A 236 13.26 -11.94 -12.80
C PHE A 236 13.87 -13.31 -13.10
N PRO A 237 14.89 -13.43 -13.98
CA PRO A 237 15.60 -12.37 -14.70
C PRO A 237 14.99 -11.96 -16.04
N THR A 238 13.87 -12.57 -16.45
CA THR A 238 13.24 -12.42 -17.77
C THR A 238 13.10 -10.97 -18.21
N LEU A 239 12.62 -10.08 -17.34
CA LEU A 239 12.44 -8.66 -17.70
C LEU A 239 13.76 -7.90 -17.82
N LEU A 240 14.79 -8.25 -17.05
CA LEU A 240 16.08 -7.59 -17.13
C LEU A 240 16.79 -7.90 -18.47
N GLN A 241 16.54 -9.10 -19.00
CA GLN A 241 17.13 -9.60 -20.25
C GLN A 241 16.20 -9.43 -21.46
N SER A 242 15.04 -8.81 -21.29
CA SER A 242 14.05 -8.60 -22.35
C SER A 242 14.64 -7.79 -23.51
N SER A 243 14.26 -8.19 -24.73
CA SER A 243 14.58 -7.52 -26.01
C SER A 243 13.32 -6.98 -26.71
N PHE A 244 12.19 -6.92 -26.01
CA PHE A 244 10.93 -6.41 -26.57
C PHE A 244 10.95 -4.89 -26.79
N VAL A 245 10.01 -4.37 -27.58
CA VAL A 245 9.93 -2.93 -27.93
C VAL A 245 9.93 -2.02 -26.69
N HIS A 246 9.37 -2.48 -25.58
CA HIS A 246 9.28 -1.73 -24.32
C HIS A 246 10.35 -2.13 -23.28
N PHE A 247 11.46 -2.74 -23.69
CA PHE A 247 12.48 -3.27 -22.77
C PHE A 247 13.00 -2.23 -21.76
N LYS A 248 13.08 -0.94 -22.14
CA LYS A 248 13.52 0.13 -21.22
C LYS A 248 12.53 0.30 -20.05
N ALA A 249 11.24 0.38 -20.35
CA ALA A 249 10.19 0.53 -19.35
C ALA A 249 10.07 -0.73 -18.47
N GLU A 250 10.21 -1.91 -19.07
CA GLU A 250 10.21 -3.19 -18.36
C GLU A 250 11.39 -3.33 -17.37
N ARG A 251 12.60 -2.97 -17.82
CA ARG A 251 13.80 -2.99 -16.98
C ARG A 251 13.70 -1.98 -15.85
N LEU A 252 13.28 -0.76 -16.17
CA LEU A 252 13.10 0.29 -15.18
C LEU A 252 12.07 -0.11 -14.12
N TRP A 253 10.93 -0.68 -14.54
CA TRP A 253 9.91 -1.20 -13.64
C TRP A 253 10.45 -2.31 -12.74
N MET A 254 11.18 -3.29 -13.30
CA MET A 254 11.81 -4.35 -12.52
C MET A 254 12.82 -3.79 -11.50
N LEU A 255 13.65 -2.81 -11.88
CA LEU A 255 14.61 -2.19 -10.96
C LEU A 255 13.92 -1.38 -9.85
N ARG A 256 12.81 -0.69 -10.16
CA ARG A 256 11.97 -0.02 -9.14
C ARG A 256 11.38 -1.03 -8.18
N LEU A 257 10.86 -2.15 -8.70
CA LEU A 257 10.33 -3.26 -7.90
C LEU A 257 11.39 -3.82 -6.94
N LEU A 258 12.61 -4.07 -7.44
CA LEU A 258 13.74 -4.52 -6.61
C LEU A 258 14.13 -3.49 -5.54
N SER A 259 14.09 -2.19 -5.87
CA SER A 259 14.39 -1.13 -4.91
C SER A 259 13.34 -1.03 -3.80
N ALA A 260 12.08 -1.29 -4.14
CA ALA A 260 10.96 -1.27 -3.21
C ALA A 260 10.93 -2.52 -2.32
N GLY A 261 11.26 -3.69 -2.86
CA GLY A 261 11.18 -4.97 -2.15
C GLY A 261 12.40 -5.34 -1.30
N SER A 262 13.39 -4.46 -1.14
CA SER A 262 14.65 -4.72 -0.41
C SER A 262 14.67 -4.02 0.98
N ASN A 263 13.52 -3.89 1.65
CA ASN A 263 13.43 -3.08 2.87
C ASN A 263 13.75 -3.82 4.18
N LEU A 264 13.68 -5.15 4.21
CA LEU A 264 13.98 -5.94 5.42
C LEU A 264 15.24 -6.78 5.24
N ALA A 265 15.96 -7.02 6.34
CA ALA A 265 17.15 -7.87 6.35
C ALA A 265 16.87 -9.31 5.85
N ASP A 266 15.67 -9.83 6.09
CA ASP A 266 15.26 -11.15 5.59
C ASP A 266 15.11 -11.18 4.06
N ASP A 267 14.70 -10.07 3.44
CA ASP A 267 14.54 -9.97 1.99
C ASP A 267 15.90 -10.13 1.30
N ALA A 268 16.99 -9.61 1.91
CA ALA A 268 18.34 -9.70 1.35
C ALA A 268 18.79 -11.15 1.05
N LYS A 269 18.25 -12.15 1.77
CA LYS A 269 18.53 -13.57 1.51
C LYS A 269 18.03 -14.01 0.13
N ILE A 270 16.88 -13.53 -0.30
CA ILE A 270 16.30 -13.83 -1.63
C ILE A 270 17.16 -13.20 -2.73
N TYR A 271 17.66 -11.99 -2.51
CA TYR A 271 18.51 -11.27 -3.47
C TYR A 271 19.87 -11.97 -3.63
N LYS A 272 20.46 -12.45 -2.54
CA LYS A 272 21.70 -13.23 -2.56
C LYS A 272 21.52 -14.59 -3.23
N ARG A 273 20.52 -15.37 -2.81
CA ARG A 273 20.25 -16.72 -3.35
C ARG A 273 19.89 -16.70 -4.84
N GLY A 274 19.15 -15.67 -5.28
CA GLY A 274 18.72 -15.53 -6.68
C GLY A 274 19.74 -14.91 -7.63
N ARG A 275 20.98 -14.63 -7.18
CA ARG A 275 22.00 -13.88 -7.95
C ARG A 275 21.49 -12.55 -8.50
N VAL A 276 20.56 -11.91 -7.78
CA VAL A 276 19.87 -10.71 -8.23
C VAL A 276 20.85 -9.53 -8.29
N LEU A 277 21.69 -9.41 -7.26
CA LEU A 277 22.70 -8.36 -7.17
C LEU A 277 23.77 -8.49 -8.26
N GLU A 278 24.22 -9.72 -8.55
CA GLU A 278 25.20 -10.01 -9.61
C GLU A 278 24.68 -9.61 -10.99
N LEU A 279 23.45 -9.99 -11.31
CA LEU A 279 22.81 -9.66 -12.59
C LEU A 279 22.50 -8.16 -12.70
N ALA A 280 22.08 -7.51 -11.61
CA ALA A 280 21.86 -6.07 -11.58
C ALA A 280 23.16 -5.27 -11.79
N LEU A 281 24.28 -5.72 -11.18
CA LEU A 281 25.60 -5.15 -11.39
C LEU A 281 26.12 -5.39 -12.82
N ALA A 282 25.93 -6.60 -13.36
CA ALA A 282 26.27 -6.90 -14.75
C ALA A 282 25.50 -6.00 -15.72
N PHE A 283 24.21 -5.72 -15.44
CA PHE A 283 23.44 -4.76 -16.20
C PHE A 283 23.99 -3.33 -16.09
N CYS A 284 24.38 -2.86 -14.89
CA CYS A 284 24.97 -1.52 -14.72
C CYS A 284 26.27 -1.31 -15.50
N SER A 285 27.07 -2.37 -15.63
CA SER A 285 28.31 -2.36 -16.41
C SER A 285 28.06 -2.44 -17.91
N SER A 286 26.84 -2.74 -18.34
CA SER A 286 26.49 -2.81 -19.76
C SER A 286 26.32 -1.42 -20.39
N PRO A 287 26.62 -1.25 -21.69
CA PRO A 287 26.44 0.02 -22.39
C PRO A 287 24.96 0.41 -22.58
N ILE A 288 24.01 -0.49 -22.25
CA ILE A 288 22.57 -0.26 -22.40
C ILE A 288 21.97 0.37 -21.12
N SER A 289 22.73 0.42 -20.01
CA SER A 289 22.27 0.96 -18.74
C SER A 289 22.31 2.48 -18.73
N ASP A 290 21.14 3.10 -18.53
CA ASP A 290 20.98 4.54 -18.34
C ASP A 290 21.29 4.99 -16.90
N PHE A 291 21.34 6.31 -16.70
CA PHE A 291 21.66 6.90 -15.40
C PHE A 291 20.65 6.49 -14.32
N GLU A 292 19.35 6.51 -14.63
CA GLU A 292 18.29 6.15 -13.69
C GLU A 292 18.41 4.69 -13.23
N SER A 293 18.64 3.76 -14.18
CA SER A 293 18.88 2.36 -13.86
C SER A 293 20.06 2.16 -12.91
N LYS A 294 21.18 2.87 -13.14
CA LYS A 294 22.37 2.79 -12.28
C LYS A 294 22.06 3.27 -10.86
N VAL A 295 21.32 4.38 -10.73
CA VAL A 295 20.90 4.89 -9.41
C VAL A 295 20.03 3.87 -8.67
N LEU A 296 19.08 3.23 -9.35
CA LEU A 296 18.22 2.21 -8.73
C LEU A 296 19.01 0.98 -8.28
N VAL A 297 19.96 0.50 -9.09
CA VAL A 297 20.81 -0.64 -8.71
C VAL A 297 21.69 -0.30 -7.52
N LEU A 298 22.31 0.89 -7.49
CA LEU A 298 23.08 1.33 -6.32
C LEU A 298 22.21 1.44 -5.06
N LYS A 299 20.95 1.88 -5.20
CA LYS A 299 19.99 1.92 -4.09
C LYS A 299 19.64 0.52 -3.57
N VAL A 300 19.45 -0.46 -4.46
CA VAL A 300 19.26 -1.87 -4.08
C VAL A 300 20.49 -2.41 -3.35
N LEU A 301 21.69 -2.18 -3.89
CA LEU A 301 22.94 -2.63 -3.29
C LEU A 301 23.14 -2.07 -1.88
N LYS A 302 22.92 -0.76 -1.69
CA LYS A 302 23.02 -0.11 -0.38
C LYS A 302 22.07 -0.71 0.66
N LYS A 303 20.91 -1.23 0.24
CA LYS A 303 19.93 -1.85 1.14
C LYS A 303 20.24 -3.32 1.47
N CYS A 304 20.94 -4.02 0.58
CA CYS A 304 21.19 -5.46 0.72
C CYS A 304 22.59 -5.83 1.27
N VAL A 305 23.51 -4.86 1.36
CA VAL A 305 24.85 -4.98 1.94
C VAL A 305 24.85 -4.42 3.35
#